data_AF-A0A2I0IKU6-F1
#
_entry.id   AF-A0A2I0IKU6-F1
#
_cell.length_a   1.000
_cell.length_b   1.000
_cell.length_c   1.000
_cell.angle_alpha   90.00
_cell.angle_beta   90.00
_cell.angle_gamma   90.00
#
_symmetry.space_group_name_H-M   'P 1'
#
loop_
_entity.id
_entity.type
_entity.pdbx_description
1 polymer ?
#
loop_
_entity_poly.entity_id
_entity_poly.type
_entity_poly.pdbx_seq_one_letter_code
_entity_poly.pdbx_strand_id
1 'polypeptide(L)'
;MEEVVLKRCWLARYWNLCVRHGIHGEIAEAKHNYWSSFAPCPLEVVLDAGQRAKEENSFTYDDSERRYLPPRDLNENSGELTIESMLLVEKGLRELVSLKVEDAVLFAMAQQRRRNTKRSNAPEELRLPTEGLTESYELSEGEAEDVQFKQAWLTYFWRRAKNHGLEDDIAEERLMFWINQAGRPSGSHDAVAVERGLLELRKLGIETQLWEESRRGIGQDPSNSKSQNDF
;
A
#
# COMPACT_ATOMS: atom_id res chain seq x y z
N MET A 1 7.70 11.82 -1.69
CA MET A 1 8.77 11.52 -0.71
C MET A 1 8.37 10.39 0.23
N GLU A 2 7.23 10.51 0.90
CA GLU A 2 6.61 9.46 1.72
C GLU A 2 6.32 8.15 0.95
N GLU A 3 5.94 8.23 -0.33
CA GLU A 3 5.71 7.05 -1.20
C GLU A 3 6.90 6.08 -1.25
N VAL A 4 8.14 6.59 -1.24
CA VAL A 4 9.35 5.74 -1.24
C VAL A 4 9.43 4.94 0.06
N VAL A 5 9.08 5.55 1.19
CA VAL A 5 9.03 4.88 2.50
C VAL A 5 7.96 3.80 2.48
N LEU A 6 6.74 4.10 2.02
CA LEU A 6 5.66 3.12 1.92
C LEU A 6 6.06 1.93 1.03
N LYS A 7 6.67 2.18 -0.13
CA LYS A 7 7.17 1.13 -1.03
C LYS A 7 8.26 0.26 -0.39
N ARG A 8 9.15 0.84 0.43
CA ARG A 8 10.10 0.06 1.26
C ARG A 8 9.37 -0.80 2.29
N CYS A 9 8.32 -0.28 2.92
CA CYS A 9 7.48 -1.04 3.84
C CYS A 9 6.79 -2.23 3.15
N TRP A 10 6.26 -2.04 1.94
CA TRP A 10 5.71 -3.12 1.11
C TRP A 10 6.75 -4.22 0.87
N LEU A 11 7.95 -3.84 0.43
CA LEU A 11 9.06 -4.76 0.21
C LEU A 11 9.44 -5.52 1.48
N ALA A 12 9.66 -4.81 2.59
CA ALA A 12 10.05 -5.42 3.86
C ALA A 12 8.98 -6.41 4.36
N ARG A 13 7.69 -6.05 4.27
CA ARG A 13 6.57 -6.90 4.67
C ARG A 13 6.46 -8.15 3.82
N TYR A 14 6.44 -8.04 2.49
CA TYR A 14 6.24 -9.19 1.62
C TYR A 14 7.41 -10.17 1.65
N TRP A 15 8.66 -9.67 1.74
CA TRP A 15 9.80 -10.55 1.97
C TRP A 15 9.76 -11.22 3.35
N ASN A 16 9.26 -10.55 4.40
CA ASN A 16 9.04 -11.20 5.70
C ASN A 16 7.99 -12.32 5.61
N LEU A 17 6.90 -12.10 4.89
CA LEU A 17 5.87 -13.12 4.64
C LEU A 17 6.47 -14.32 3.87
N CYS A 18 7.35 -14.06 2.90
CA CYS A 18 8.09 -15.13 2.24
C CYS A 18 8.92 -15.96 3.22
N VAL A 19 9.66 -15.33 4.13
CA VAL A 19 10.42 -16.02 5.18
C VAL A 19 9.49 -16.89 6.04
N ARG A 20 8.37 -16.34 6.53
CA ARG A 20 7.42 -17.06 7.40
C ARG A 20 6.80 -18.28 6.72
N HIS A 21 6.54 -18.19 5.42
CA HIS A 21 5.87 -19.25 4.65
C HIS A 21 6.82 -20.14 3.84
N GLY A 22 8.14 -19.91 3.92
CA GLY A 22 9.14 -20.69 3.18
C GLY A 22 9.10 -20.47 1.65
N ILE A 23 8.65 -19.30 1.20
CA ILE A 23 8.58 -18.92 -0.20
C ILE A 23 9.94 -18.33 -0.61
N HIS A 24 10.51 -18.77 -1.73
CA HIS A 24 11.83 -18.32 -2.20
C HIS A 24 12.93 -18.37 -1.11
N GLY A 25 13.03 -19.50 -0.39
CA GLY A 25 13.87 -19.64 0.80
C GLY A 25 15.35 -19.28 0.63
N GLU A 26 15.89 -19.37 -0.60
CA GLU A 26 17.28 -19.00 -0.90
C GLU A 26 17.56 -17.49 -0.83
N ILE A 27 16.55 -16.65 -1.08
CA ILE A 27 16.71 -15.19 -1.19
C ILE A 27 15.88 -14.40 -0.18
N ALA A 28 14.79 -14.98 0.33
CA ALA A 28 13.80 -14.25 1.12
C ALA A 28 14.41 -13.60 2.39
N GLU A 29 15.29 -14.31 3.09
CA GLU A 29 15.93 -13.82 4.32
C GLU A 29 16.85 -12.62 4.04
N ALA A 30 17.74 -12.75 3.05
CA ALA A 30 18.64 -11.67 2.66
C ALA A 30 17.86 -10.42 2.21
N LYS A 31 16.79 -10.61 1.43
CA LYS A 31 15.93 -9.51 0.96
C LYS A 31 15.16 -8.88 2.10
N HIS A 32 14.58 -9.68 3.00
CA HIS A 32 13.88 -9.18 4.17
C HIS A 32 14.81 -8.34 5.05
N ASN A 33 16.01 -8.83 5.36
CA ASN A 33 16.99 -8.12 6.18
C ASN A 33 17.39 -6.78 5.55
N TYR A 34 17.64 -6.78 4.23
CA TYR A 34 17.95 -5.55 3.50
C TYR A 34 16.83 -4.51 3.59
N TRP A 35 15.60 -4.87 3.22
CA TRP A 35 14.49 -3.90 3.20
C TRP A 35 14.05 -3.46 4.61
N SER A 36 14.15 -4.34 5.60
CA SER A 36 13.80 -4.01 6.99
C SER A 36 14.78 -3.05 7.64
N SER A 37 16.03 -2.98 7.15
CA SER A 37 16.98 -1.96 7.60
C SER A 37 16.50 -0.53 7.29
N PHE A 38 15.68 -0.35 6.26
CA PHE A 38 15.10 0.95 5.90
C PHE A 38 13.66 1.14 6.40
N ALA A 39 12.96 0.05 6.71
CA ALA A 39 11.56 0.04 7.13
C ALA A 39 11.35 -1.01 8.24
N PRO A 40 11.79 -0.71 9.49
CA PRO A 40 11.75 -1.67 10.59
C PRO A 40 10.32 -2.00 11.06
N CYS A 41 9.39 -1.05 10.96
CA CYS A 41 7.97 -1.22 11.32
C CYS A 41 7.05 -1.03 10.10
N PRO A 42 7.06 -1.96 9.12
CA PRO A 42 6.39 -1.74 7.85
C PRO A 42 4.86 -1.64 7.97
N LEU A 43 4.26 -2.42 8.87
CA LEU A 43 2.81 -2.42 9.08
C LEU A 43 2.33 -1.10 9.68
N GLU A 44 2.91 -0.70 10.80
CA GLU A 44 2.55 0.53 11.53
C GLU A 44 2.66 1.77 10.64
N VAL A 45 3.78 1.92 9.92
CA VAL A 45 4.02 3.07 9.04
C VAL A 45 2.95 3.19 7.95
N VAL A 46 2.55 2.08 7.33
CA VAL A 46 1.53 2.11 6.26
C VAL A 46 0.13 2.34 6.83
N LEU A 47 -0.20 1.73 7.98
CA LEU A 47 -1.47 1.98 8.66
C LEU A 47 -1.60 3.45 9.09
N ASP A 48 -0.56 4.03 9.67
CA ASP A 48 -0.53 5.44 10.06
C ASP A 48 -0.69 6.36 8.85
N ALA A 49 -0.02 6.06 7.74
CA ALA A 49 -0.16 6.83 6.50
C ALA A 49 -1.61 6.75 5.96
N GLY A 50 -2.22 5.56 5.99
CA GLY A 50 -3.63 5.38 5.63
C GLY A 50 -4.59 6.13 6.56
N GLN A 51 -4.31 6.14 7.87
CA GLN A 51 -5.12 6.85 8.86
C GLN A 51 -5.01 8.37 8.69
N ARG A 52 -3.80 8.92 8.47
CA ARG A 52 -3.62 10.33 8.12
C ARG A 52 -4.36 10.69 6.83
N ALA A 53 -4.25 9.83 5.82
CA ALA A 53 -4.97 10.00 4.56
C ALA A 53 -6.50 9.89 4.75
N LYS A 54 -7.00 9.25 5.80
CA LYS A 54 -8.42 9.23 6.11
C LYS A 54 -8.88 10.52 6.79
N GLU A 55 -8.11 11.01 7.75
CA GLU A 55 -8.43 12.18 8.59
C GLU A 55 -8.26 13.53 7.89
N GLU A 56 -7.55 13.57 6.76
CA GLU A 56 -7.36 14.79 5.97
C GLU A 56 -8.72 15.32 5.47
N ASN A 57 -9.31 16.30 6.17
CA ASN A 57 -10.53 16.98 5.75
C ASN A 57 -10.22 17.97 4.60
N SER A 58 -11.13 18.04 3.62
CA SER A 58 -11.06 18.90 2.41
C SER A 58 -11.05 20.42 2.66
N PHE A 59 -10.79 20.87 3.89
CA PHE A 59 -10.65 22.28 4.25
C PHE A 59 -9.24 22.54 4.76
N THR A 60 -8.30 22.65 3.84
CA THR A 60 -7.16 23.58 3.92
C THR A 60 -6.62 23.68 2.50
N TYR A 61 -7.24 24.57 1.71
CA TYR A 61 -6.52 25.28 0.66
C TYR A 61 -5.45 26.13 1.36
N ASP A 62 -4.35 25.49 1.76
CA ASP A 62 -3.09 26.17 1.96
C ASP A 62 -1.93 25.21 1.74
N ASP A 63 -1.76 24.82 0.48
CA ASP A 63 -0.55 24.18 -0.05
C ASP A 63 0.66 25.16 -0.10
N SER A 64 0.49 26.40 0.38
CA SER A 64 1.58 27.37 0.50
C SER A 64 2.24 27.34 1.89
N GLU A 65 1.52 27.07 2.98
CA GLU A 65 2.11 26.97 4.32
C GLU A 65 2.73 25.60 4.66
N ARG A 66 2.22 24.49 4.11
CA ARG A 66 2.84 23.15 4.32
C ARG A 66 4.21 23.00 3.65
N ARG A 67 4.58 23.88 2.72
CA ARG A 67 5.94 23.95 2.14
C ARG A 67 6.98 24.58 3.06
N TYR A 68 6.55 25.27 4.13
CA TYR A 68 7.45 25.97 5.06
C TYR A 68 7.40 25.43 6.50
N LEU A 69 6.49 24.51 6.82
CA LEU A 69 6.50 23.81 8.10
C LEU A 69 7.47 22.61 8.01
N PRO A 70 8.58 22.61 8.76
CA PRO A 70 9.47 21.47 8.78
C PRO A 70 8.69 20.24 9.24
N PRO A 71 8.86 19.07 8.58
CA PRO A 71 8.25 17.83 9.04
C PRO A 71 8.59 17.64 10.50
N ARG A 72 7.58 17.65 11.37
CA ARG A 72 7.76 17.53 12.81
C ARG A 72 8.31 16.13 13.09
N ASP A 73 9.63 16.05 13.23
CA ASP A 73 10.43 15.04 13.93
C ASP A 73 9.93 13.59 13.87
N LEU A 74 9.63 13.10 12.66
CA LEU A 74 9.57 11.67 12.39
C LEU A 74 10.78 11.28 11.55
N ASN A 75 11.92 11.24 12.25
CA ASN A 75 13.12 10.50 11.90
C ASN A 75 13.90 11.04 10.68
N GLU A 76 14.67 12.11 10.89
CA GLU A 76 15.71 12.64 9.97
C GLU A 76 16.87 11.66 9.67
N ASN A 77 16.77 10.38 10.06
CA ASN A 77 17.86 9.40 9.94
C ASN A 77 17.50 8.13 9.16
N SER A 78 16.32 8.02 8.51
CA SER A 78 15.97 6.82 7.73
C SER A 78 16.08 7.01 6.21
N GLY A 79 17.33 6.94 5.73
CA GLY A 79 17.67 6.49 4.37
C GLY A 79 17.48 7.52 3.26
N GLU A 80 18.53 8.35 3.09
CA GLU A 80 18.85 9.24 1.98
C GLU A 80 17.86 9.23 0.80
N LEU A 81 17.20 10.36 0.61
CA LEU A 81 16.14 10.64 -0.35
C LEU A 81 16.68 10.82 -1.79
N THR A 82 17.73 10.08 -2.12
CA THR A 82 18.47 10.14 -3.38
C THR A 82 17.71 9.44 -4.50
N ILE A 83 17.86 9.90 -5.75
CA ILE A 83 17.30 9.24 -6.95
C ILE A 83 17.68 7.74 -6.99
N GLU A 84 18.88 7.41 -6.54
CA GLU A 84 19.36 6.02 -6.41
C GLU A 84 18.48 5.19 -5.47
N SER A 85 18.03 5.78 -4.35
CA SER A 85 17.18 5.08 -3.38
C SER A 85 15.78 4.82 -3.95
N MET A 86 15.29 5.71 -4.81
CA MET A 86 14.07 5.47 -5.58
C MET A 86 14.23 4.35 -6.62
N LEU A 87 15.32 4.35 -7.40
CA LEU A 87 15.58 3.31 -8.41
C LEU A 87 15.72 1.92 -7.78
N LEU A 88 16.37 1.83 -6.61
CA LEU A 88 16.49 0.59 -5.85
C LEU A 88 15.12 0.06 -5.44
N VAL A 89 14.24 0.92 -4.94
CA VAL A 89 12.86 0.57 -4.57
C VAL A 89 12.08 0.07 -5.78
N GLU A 90 12.14 0.79 -6.90
CA GLU A 90 11.46 0.38 -8.14
C GLU A 90 11.98 -0.94 -8.70
N LYS A 91 13.29 -1.20 -8.57
CA LYS A 91 13.88 -2.50 -8.91
C LYS A 91 13.36 -3.60 -8.00
N GLY A 92 13.28 -3.35 -6.69
CA GLY A 92 12.75 -4.29 -5.70
C GLY A 92 11.28 -4.64 -5.94
N LEU A 93 10.44 -3.64 -6.23
CA LEU A 93 9.02 -3.88 -6.54
C LEU A 93 8.85 -4.70 -7.83
N ARG A 94 9.64 -4.40 -8.87
CA ARG A 94 9.65 -5.20 -10.10
C ARG A 94 10.09 -6.65 -9.85
N GLU A 95 11.03 -6.87 -8.94
CA GLU A 95 11.45 -8.21 -8.55
C GLU A 95 10.31 -8.98 -7.85
N LEU A 96 9.57 -8.36 -6.92
CA LEU A 96 8.39 -8.99 -6.30
C LEU A 96 7.35 -9.41 -7.35
N VAL A 97 7.07 -8.53 -8.32
CA VAL A 97 6.11 -8.80 -9.41
C VAL A 97 6.62 -9.92 -10.32
N SER A 98 7.91 -9.89 -10.70
CA SER A 98 8.51 -10.92 -11.55
C SER A 98 8.48 -12.30 -10.91
N LEU A 99 8.64 -12.36 -9.59
CA LEU A 99 8.60 -13.60 -8.81
C LEU A 99 7.19 -13.99 -8.36
N LYS A 100 6.18 -13.15 -8.61
CA LYS A 100 4.79 -13.33 -8.17
C LYS A 100 4.68 -13.58 -6.66
N VAL A 101 5.45 -12.82 -5.89
CA VAL A 101 5.53 -12.99 -4.43
C VAL A 101 4.16 -12.82 -3.77
N GLU A 102 3.39 -11.82 -4.18
CA GLU A 102 2.06 -11.55 -3.62
C GLU A 102 1.10 -12.74 -3.83
N ASP A 103 1.06 -13.30 -5.05
CA ASP A 103 0.24 -14.48 -5.36
C ASP A 103 0.66 -15.70 -4.53
N ALA A 104 1.97 -15.92 -4.39
CA ALA A 104 2.52 -17.03 -3.62
C ALA A 104 2.20 -16.90 -2.12
N VAL A 105 2.29 -15.68 -1.57
CA VAL A 105 1.94 -15.38 -0.18
C VAL A 105 0.45 -15.60 0.06
N LEU A 106 -0.41 -15.07 -0.82
CA LEU A 106 -1.86 -15.26 -0.73
C LEU A 106 -2.22 -16.75 -0.74
N PHE A 107 -1.61 -17.52 -1.64
CA PHE A 107 -1.82 -18.96 -1.72
C PHE A 107 -1.33 -19.70 -0.47
N ALA A 108 -0.15 -19.35 0.07
CA ALA A 108 0.41 -19.95 1.27
C ALA A 108 -0.46 -19.67 2.50
N MET A 109 -0.97 -18.43 2.65
CA MET A 109 -1.89 -18.06 3.72
C MET A 109 -3.21 -18.84 3.64
N ALA A 110 -3.79 -18.97 2.45
CA ALA A 110 -5.00 -19.77 2.22
C ALA A 110 -4.77 -21.27 2.54
N GLN A 111 -3.61 -21.83 2.19
CA GLN A 111 -3.25 -23.19 2.58
C GLN A 111 -3.11 -23.36 4.09
N GLN A 112 -2.44 -22.42 4.76
CA GLN A 112 -2.27 -22.44 6.21
C GLN A 112 -3.62 -22.39 6.93
N ARG A 113 -4.55 -21.53 6.49
CA ARG A 113 -5.91 -21.48 7.03
C ARG A 113 -6.62 -22.82 6.86
N ARG A 114 -6.62 -23.41 5.65
CA ARG A 114 -7.22 -24.74 5.39
C ARG A 114 -6.63 -25.83 6.28
N ARG A 115 -5.31 -25.81 6.50
CA ARG A 115 -4.63 -26.77 7.39
C ARG A 115 -5.06 -26.59 8.84
N ASN A 116 -5.21 -25.36 9.30
CA ASN A 116 -5.62 -25.05 10.67
C ASN A 116 -7.09 -25.46 10.92
N THR A 117 -8.00 -25.22 9.96
CA THR A 117 -9.40 -25.68 10.04
C THR A 117 -9.51 -27.21 10.10
N LYS A 118 -8.67 -27.94 9.35
CA LYS A 118 -8.64 -29.41 9.41
C LYS A 118 -8.09 -29.95 10.73
N ARG A 119 -7.25 -29.17 11.43
CA ARG A 119 -6.69 -29.55 12.75
C ARG A 119 -7.65 -29.26 13.90
N SER A 120 -8.64 -28.39 13.72
CA SER A 120 -9.54 -27.92 14.78
C SER A 120 -10.80 -28.77 14.99
N ASN A 121 -10.87 -30.01 14.45
CA ASN A 121 -11.89 -31.05 14.71
C ASN A 121 -13.24 -30.54 15.27
N ALA A 122 -14.05 -29.90 14.43
CA ALA A 122 -15.50 -29.85 14.68
C ALA A 122 -16.10 -31.19 14.18
N PRO A 123 -17.01 -31.84 14.93
CA PRO A 123 -17.48 -33.19 14.58
C PRO A 123 -18.15 -33.22 13.21
N GLU A 124 -17.73 -34.22 12.43
CA GLU A 124 -18.10 -34.53 11.05
C GLU A 124 -19.52 -35.14 10.95
N GLU A 125 -20.52 -34.59 11.65
CA GLU A 125 -21.87 -35.18 11.69
C GLU A 125 -23.03 -34.24 11.36
N LEU A 126 -22.79 -32.98 10.97
CA LEU A 126 -23.88 -32.08 10.51
C LEU A 126 -23.58 -31.28 9.23
N ARG A 127 -22.67 -31.74 8.37
CA ARG A 127 -22.51 -31.14 7.03
C ARG A 127 -23.35 -31.91 6.00
N LEU A 128 -24.63 -31.55 5.94
CA LEU A 128 -25.41 -31.77 4.71
C LEU A 128 -24.76 -30.94 3.58
N PRO A 129 -24.66 -31.48 2.36
CA PRO A 129 -24.21 -30.72 1.20
C PRO A 129 -25.35 -29.80 0.77
N THR A 130 -25.44 -28.61 1.35
CA THR A 130 -26.27 -27.55 0.77
C THR A 130 -25.42 -26.80 -0.25
N GLU A 131 -25.58 -27.20 -1.51
CA GLU A 131 -25.20 -26.41 -2.68
C GLU A 131 -25.63 -24.94 -2.50
N GLY A 132 -24.69 -24.02 -2.67
CA GLY A 132 -25.03 -22.63 -3.01
C GLY A 132 -24.96 -21.56 -1.90
N LEU A 133 -24.50 -21.86 -0.68
CA LEU A 133 -24.20 -20.79 0.29
C LEU A 133 -22.73 -20.37 0.13
N THR A 134 -22.51 -19.21 -0.50
CA THR A 134 -21.20 -18.54 -0.59
C THR A 134 -20.51 -18.60 0.76
N GLU A 135 -19.50 -19.46 0.85
CA GLU A 135 -18.80 -19.76 2.09
C GLU A 135 -18.04 -18.49 2.49
N SER A 136 -18.65 -17.68 3.35
CA SER A 136 -18.03 -16.53 3.99
C SER A 136 -16.98 -17.06 4.96
N TYR A 137 -15.83 -17.47 4.43
CA TYR A 137 -14.70 -17.92 5.23
C TYR A 137 -14.18 -16.75 6.05
N GLU A 138 -14.07 -16.94 7.37
CA GLU A 138 -13.34 -16.02 8.23
C GLU A 138 -11.87 -16.01 7.81
N LEU A 139 -11.32 -14.81 7.64
CA LEU A 139 -9.90 -14.62 7.34
C LEU A 139 -9.07 -15.03 8.55
N SER A 140 -7.93 -15.68 8.32
CA SER A 140 -6.92 -15.83 9.37
C SER A 140 -6.38 -14.46 9.77
N GLU A 141 -5.82 -14.34 10.97
CA GLU A 141 -5.23 -13.10 11.48
C GLU A 141 -4.21 -12.50 10.48
N GLY A 142 -3.34 -13.32 9.91
CA GLY A 142 -2.38 -12.87 8.89
C GLY A 142 -3.02 -12.39 7.59
N GLU A 143 -4.12 -13.04 7.14
CA GLU A 143 -4.88 -12.56 5.97
C GLU A 143 -5.58 -11.24 6.29
N ALA A 144 -6.17 -11.09 7.49
CA ALA A 144 -6.83 -9.87 7.91
C ALA A 144 -5.84 -8.70 8.03
N GLU A 145 -4.65 -8.92 8.60
CA GLU A 145 -3.59 -7.91 8.63
C GLU A 145 -3.13 -7.48 7.22
N ASP A 146 -3.02 -8.42 6.28
CA ASP A 146 -2.66 -8.11 4.89
C ASP A 146 -3.76 -7.28 4.21
N VAL A 147 -5.03 -7.59 4.47
CA VAL A 147 -6.17 -6.79 4.00
C VAL A 147 -6.11 -5.37 4.56
N GLN A 148 -5.90 -5.20 5.87
CA GLN A 148 -5.78 -3.88 6.50
C GLN A 148 -4.62 -3.07 5.94
N PHE A 149 -3.46 -3.72 5.77
CA PHE A 149 -2.28 -3.11 5.16
C PHE A 149 -2.58 -2.59 3.74
N LYS A 150 -3.27 -3.39 2.92
CA LYS A 150 -3.68 -3.00 1.57
C LYS A 150 -4.76 -1.93 1.55
N GLN A 151 -5.73 -1.96 2.47
CA GLN A 151 -6.74 -0.90 2.61
C GLN A 151 -6.10 0.44 2.95
N ALA A 152 -5.13 0.45 3.85
CA ALA A 152 -4.37 1.66 4.20
C ALA A 152 -3.57 2.19 3.00
N TRP A 153 -2.92 1.29 2.25
CA TRP A 153 -2.26 1.62 0.99
C TRP A 153 -3.20 2.28 -0.02
N LEU A 154 -4.36 1.66 -0.26
CA LEU A 154 -5.38 2.16 -1.19
C LEU A 154 -5.91 3.52 -0.76
N THR A 155 -6.23 3.68 0.52
CA THR A 155 -6.69 4.96 1.09
C THR A 155 -5.65 6.06 0.86
N TYR A 156 -4.37 5.76 1.11
CA TYR A 156 -3.28 6.70 0.89
C TYR A 156 -3.17 7.13 -0.58
N PHE A 157 -3.09 6.18 -1.51
CA PHE A 157 -2.89 6.50 -2.92
C PHE A 157 -4.08 7.21 -3.55
N TRP A 158 -5.32 6.84 -3.20
CA TRP A 158 -6.50 7.56 -3.68
C TRP A 158 -6.61 8.96 -3.10
N ARG A 159 -6.22 9.16 -1.83
CA ARG A 159 -6.13 10.51 -1.26
C ARG A 159 -5.11 11.37 -2.00
N ARG A 160 -3.93 10.82 -2.27
CA ARG A 160 -2.87 11.50 -3.02
C ARG A 160 -3.32 11.84 -4.43
N ALA A 161 -3.96 10.90 -5.13
CA ALA A 161 -4.53 11.11 -6.46
C ALA A 161 -5.51 12.28 -6.46
N LYS A 162 -6.50 12.27 -5.54
CA LYS A 162 -7.44 13.38 -5.35
C LYS A 162 -6.74 14.72 -5.10
N ASN A 163 -5.76 14.75 -4.20
CA ASN A 163 -5.06 16.00 -3.86
C ASN A 163 -4.28 16.58 -5.06
N HIS A 164 -3.90 15.76 -6.05
CA HIS A 164 -3.15 16.19 -7.24
C HIS A 164 -4.04 16.36 -8.48
N GLY A 165 -5.37 16.23 -8.33
CA GLY A 165 -6.29 16.34 -9.46
C GLY A 165 -6.21 15.17 -10.46
N LEU A 166 -5.75 13.99 -10.01
CA LEU A 166 -5.59 12.80 -10.84
C LEU A 166 -6.85 11.95 -10.81
N GLU A 167 -7.34 11.56 -11.99
CA GLU A 167 -8.58 10.77 -12.16
C GLU A 167 -9.76 11.38 -11.36
N ASP A 168 -9.96 12.69 -11.47
CA ASP A 168 -10.95 13.48 -10.70
C ASP A 168 -12.38 12.94 -10.76
N ASP A 169 -12.72 12.22 -11.83
CA ASP A 169 -14.02 11.59 -12.03
C ASP A 169 -14.26 10.40 -11.09
N ILE A 170 -13.20 9.72 -10.63
CA ILE A 170 -13.30 8.50 -9.81
C ILE A 170 -12.55 8.59 -8.47
N ALA A 171 -11.55 9.46 -8.33
CA ALA A 171 -10.66 9.48 -7.18
C ALA A 171 -11.42 9.72 -5.87
N GLU A 172 -12.41 10.61 -5.88
CA GLU A 172 -13.23 10.89 -4.70
C GLU A 172 -14.13 9.70 -4.32
N GLU A 173 -14.78 9.08 -5.30
CA GLU A 173 -15.62 7.90 -5.06
C GLU A 173 -14.79 6.77 -4.44
N ARG A 174 -13.61 6.51 -5.00
CA ARG A 174 -12.70 5.45 -4.52
C ARG A 174 -12.15 5.76 -3.14
N LEU A 175 -11.73 7.00 -2.89
CA LEU A 175 -11.28 7.41 -1.57
C LEU A 175 -12.39 7.22 -0.52
N MET A 176 -13.60 7.69 -0.79
CA MET A 176 -14.73 7.55 0.13
C MET A 176 -15.10 6.08 0.38
N PHE A 177 -15.01 5.23 -0.64
CA PHE A 177 -15.19 3.79 -0.50
C PHE A 177 -14.21 3.19 0.53
N TRP A 178 -12.90 3.48 0.42
CA TRP A 178 -11.90 2.94 1.34
C TRP A 178 -12.01 3.52 2.75
N ILE A 179 -12.31 4.82 2.89
CA ILE A 179 -12.55 5.47 4.19
C ILE A 179 -13.70 4.80 4.96
N ASN A 180 -14.78 4.46 4.25
CA ASN A 180 -15.96 3.82 4.83
C ASN A 180 -15.70 2.35 5.23
N GLN A 181 -14.73 1.69 4.61
CA GLN A 181 -14.34 0.32 4.91
C GLN A 181 -13.32 0.21 6.05
N ALA A 182 -12.42 1.18 6.21
CA ALA A 182 -11.29 1.17 7.17
C ALA A 182 -11.67 1.15 8.67
N GLY A 183 -12.94 0.95 9.04
CA GLY A 183 -13.40 0.82 10.42
C GLY A 183 -14.20 -0.46 10.71
N ARG A 184 -14.32 -1.37 9.74
CA ARG A 184 -15.08 -2.62 9.87
C ARG A 184 -14.11 -3.81 10.01
N PRO A 185 -14.51 -4.90 10.71
CA PRO A 185 -13.73 -6.13 10.71
C PRO A 185 -13.54 -6.65 9.29
N SER A 186 -12.30 -6.97 8.92
CA SER A 186 -11.95 -7.42 7.56
C SER A 186 -12.59 -8.77 7.27
N GLY A 187 -13.55 -8.78 6.34
CA GLY A 187 -14.22 -9.99 5.87
C GLY A 187 -13.60 -10.56 4.59
N SER A 188 -14.05 -11.74 4.17
CA SER A 188 -13.61 -12.36 2.91
C SER A 188 -13.89 -11.50 1.68
N HIS A 189 -14.96 -10.71 1.69
CA HIS A 189 -15.27 -9.76 0.64
C HIS A 189 -14.22 -8.63 0.56
N ASP A 190 -13.69 -8.19 1.71
CA ASP A 190 -12.68 -7.14 1.75
C ASP A 190 -11.35 -7.62 1.16
N ALA A 191 -11.00 -8.90 1.35
CA ALA A 191 -9.85 -9.51 0.69
C ALA A 191 -9.97 -9.44 -0.85
N VAL A 192 -11.15 -9.71 -1.41
CA VAL A 192 -11.37 -9.56 -2.85
C VAL A 192 -11.37 -8.08 -3.28
N ALA A 193 -11.94 -7.20 -2.46
CA ALA A 193 -12.00 -5.78 -2.75
C ALA A 193 -10.59 -5.17 -2.84
N VAL A 194 -9.69 -5.47 -1.90
CA VAL A 194 -8.34 -4.91 -1.91
C VAL A 194 -7.54 -5.35 -3.13
N GLU A 195 -7.65 -6.61 -3.54
CA GLU A 195 -6.98 -7.09 -4.77
C GLU A 195 -7.48 -6.35 -6.01
N ARG A 196 -8.81 -6.14 -6.11
CA ARG A 196 -9.40 -5.36 -7.19
C ARG A 196 -8.94 -3.90 -7.18
N GLY A 197 -8.87 -3.28 -5.99
CA GLY A 197 -8.40 -1.92 -5.83
C GLY A 197 -6.94 -1.74 -6.25
N LEU A 198 -6.07 -2.69 -5.89
CA LEU A 198 -4.65 -2.65 -6.30
C LEU A 198 -4.49 -2.84 -7.81
N LEU A 199 -5.28 -3.73 -8.40
CA LEU A 199 -5.32 -3.90 -9.86
C LEU A 199 -5.81 -2.63 -10.57
N GLU A 200 -6.80 -1.94 -10.01
CA GLU A 200 -7.31 -0.66 -10.53
C GLU A 200 -6.23 0.42 -10.47
N LEU A 201 -5.57 0.62 -9.32
CA LEU A 201 -4.44 1.55 -9.18
C LEU A 201 -3.35 1.29 -10.23
N ARG A 202 -2.98 0.01 -10.43
CA ARG A 202 -1.97 -0.41 -11.40
C ARG A 202 -2.42 -0.16 -12.84
N LYS A 203 -3.69 -0.44 -13.16
CA LYS A 203 -4.26 -0.29 -14.50
C LYS A 203 -4.32 1.18 -14.91
N LEU A 204 -4.68 2.07 -13.99
CA LEU A 204 -4.71 3.51 -14.20
C LEU A 204 -3.30 4.13 -14.12
N GLY A 205 -2.32 3.40 -13.61
CA GLY A 205 -0.94 3.90 -13.47
C GLY A 205 -0.84 5.06 -12.47
N ILE A 206 -1.70 5.09 -11.45
CA ILE A 206 -1.78 6.19 -10.46
C ILE A 206 -0.42 6.49 -9.85
N GLU A 207 0.36 5.47 -9.49
CA GLU A 207 1.69 5.65 -8.92
C GLU A 207 2.66 6.37 -9.88
N THR A 208 2.59 6.05 -11.17
CA THR A 208 3.41 6.69 -12.20
C THR A 208 2.97 8.14 -12.38
N GLN A 209 1.67 8.38 -12.47
CA GLN A 209 1.10 9.73 -12.60
C GLN A 209 1.48 10.62 -11.40
N LEU A 210 1.34 10.11 -10.17
CA LEU A 210 1.75 10.80 -8.95
C LEU A 210 3.24 11.13 -8.94
N TRP A 211 4.08 10.21 -9.41
CA TRP A 211 5.52 10.46 -9.51
C TRP A 211 5.87 11.52 -10.56
N GLU A 212 5.16 11.56 -11.69
CA GLU A 212 5.33 12.59 -12.71
C GLU A 212 4.91 13.97 -12.20
N GLU A 213 3.76 14.08 -11.54
CA GLU A 213 3.29 15.32 -10.93
C GLU A 213 4.24 15.83 -9.84
N SER A 214 4.78 14.94 -9.01
CA SER A 214 5.79 15.31 -8.00
C SER A 214 7.04 15.95 -8.62
N ARG A 215 7.34 15.71 -9.90
CA ARG A 215 8.48 16.33 -10.60
C ARG A 215 8.10 17.59 -11.37
N ARG A 216 6.85 17.72 -11.82
CA ARG A 216 6.36 18.96 -12.44
C ARG A 216 6.43 20.14 -11.48
N GLY A 217 6.19 19.92 -10.19
CA GLY A 217 6.35 20.94 -9.14
C GLY A 217 7.80 21.41 -8.88
N ILE A 218 8.81 20.63 -9.27
CA ILE A 218 10.24 20.96 -9.07
C ILE A 218 10.80 21.76 -10.26
N GLY A 219 10.20 21.64 -11.45
CA GLY A 219 10.67 22.29 -12.67
C GLY A 219 10.14 23.71 -12.92
N GLN A 220 9.23 24.22 -12.09
CA GLN A 220 8.77 25.61 -12.17
C GLN A 220 9.60 26.51 -11.27
N ASP A 221 10.80 26.84 -11.72
CA ASP A 221 11.46 28.05 -11.23
C ASP A 221 10.62 29.28 -11.64
N PRO A 222 10.21 30.16 -10.72
CA PRO A 222 9.47 31.39 -11.04
C PRO A 222 10.34 32.45 -11.72
N SER A 223 11.57 32.12 -12.16
CA SER A 223 12.55 33.07 -12.65
C SER A 223 12.44 33.41 -14.14
N ASN A 224 11.51 32.82 -14.89
CA ASN A 224 11.44 33.03 -16.36
C ASN A 224 10.22 33.83 -16.86
N SER A 225 9.53 34.58 -16.00
CA SER A 225 8.40 35.44 -16.41
C SER A 225 8.68 36.95 -16.33
N LYS A 226 9.93 37.37 -16.12
CA LYS A 226 10.32 38.80 -16.15
C LYS A 226 11.45 39.07 -17.13
N SER A 227 11.21 38.87 -18.43
CA SER A 227 12.11 39.39 -19.48
C SER A 227 11.37 39.52 -20.80
N GLN A 228 10.25 40.26 -20.82
CA GLN A 228 9.70 40.84 -22.05
C GLN A 228 8.57 41.79 -21.67
N ASN A 229 8.90 43.08 -21.58
CA ASN A 229 8.04 44.22 -21.91
C ASN A 229 8.77 45.48 -21.44
N ASP A 230 9.76 45.90 -22.23
CA ASP A 230 10.23 47.28 -22.31
C ASP A 230 10.80 47.47 -23.72
N PHE A 231 9.93 47.91 -24.64
CA PHE A 231 10.26 48.61 -25.89
C PHE A 231 9.08 49.48 -26.29
#